data_AF-A0A537HBG7-F1
#
_entry.id   AF-A0A537HBG7-F1
#
_cell.length_a   1.000
_cell.length_b   1.000
_cell.length_c   1.000
_cell.angle_alpha   90.00
_cell.angle_beta   90.00
_cell.angle_gamma   90.00
#
_symmetry.space_group_name_H-M   'P 1'
#
loop_
_entity.id
_entity.type
_entity.pdbx_description
1 polymer ?
#
loop_
_entity_poly.entity_id
_entity_poly.type
_entity_poly.pdbx_seq_one_letter_code
_entity_poly.pdbx_strand_id
1 'polypeptide(L)' 'MTHAKRPHQKLPGENSKRERQTGSPRISVIGGTGDEGYGLALRWAKQGYEVVIGSRDPEKARSAANKIRDS' A
#
# COMPACT_ATOMS: atom_id res chain seq x y z
N MET A 1 -29.55 27.83 39.57
CA MET A 1 -28.78 26.71 38.98
C MET A 1 -29.62 26.13 37.84
N THR A 2 -29.50 26.66 36.62
CA THR A 2 -30.22 26.15 35.45
C THR A 2 -29.20 25.54 34.49
N HIS A 3 -29.25 24.21 34.40
CA HIS A 3 -28.37 23.39 33.59
C HIS A 3 -28.92 23.37 32.14
N ALA A 4 -28.45 24.27 31.29
CA ALA A 4 -28.77 24.24 29.86
C ALA A 4 -27.97 23.12 29.17
N LYS A 5 -28.66 22.04 28.82
CA LYS A 5 -28.13 20.90 28.06
C LYS A 5 -27.78 21.39 26.64
N ARG A 6 -26.49 21.45 26.29
CA ARG A 6 -26.03 21.82 24.94
C ARG A 6 -26.48 20.75 23.92
N PRO A 7 -26.92 21.12 22.70
CA PRO A 7 -27.32 20.16 21.68
C PRO A 7 -26.11 19.40 21.16
N HIS A 8 -26.38 18.20 20.66
CA HIS A 8 -25.43 17.25 20.10
C HIS A 8 -24.68 17.86 18.91
N GLN A 9 -23.60 18.60 19.18
CA GLN A 9 -22.75 19.16 18.14
C GLN A 9 -21.93 18.01 17.56
N LYS A 10 -22.31 17.56 16.36
CA LYS A 10 -21.54 16.58 15.58
C LYS A 10 -20.14 17.17 15.36
N LEU A 11 -19.11 16.46 15.82
CA LEU A 11 -17.73 16.93 15.76
C LEU A 11 -17.25 17.00 14.29
N PRO A 12 -16.69 18.13 13.83
CA PRO A 12 -16.05 18.20 12.52
C PRO A 12 -14.72 17.42 12.58
N GLY A 13 -14.71 16.21 12.01
CA GLY A 13 -13.51 15.37 12.03
C GLY A 13 -13.64 14.03 11.30
N GLU A 14 -14.85 13.56 11.03
CA GLU A 14 -15.04 12.30 10.30
C GLU A 14 -15.08 12.57 8.78
N ASN A 15 -14.03 12.13 8.08
CA ASN A 15 -13.90 11.98 6.61
C ASN A 15 -13.30 13.11 5.75
N SER A 16 -12.50 14.02 6.29
CA SER A 16 -11.82 15.05 5.47
C SER A 16 -10.43 14.69 4.90
N LYS A 17 -9.93 13.44 5.02
CA LYS A 17 -8.59 13.08 4.51
C LYS A 17 -8.58 11.78 3.69
N ARG A 18 -9.15 11.82 2.49
CA ARG A 18 -8.61 11.07 1.34
C ARG A 18 -8.70 11.97 0.11
N GLU A 19 -7.94 13.05 0.16
CA GLU A 19 -7.48 13.71 -1.06
C GLU A 19 -6.85 12.60 -1.91
N ARG A 20 -7.49 12.26 -3.04
CA ARG A 20 -7.06 11.13 -3.87
C ARG A 20 -5.62 11.42 -4.28
N GLN A 21 -4.67 10.65 -3.77
CA GLN A 21 -3.28 10.77 -4.19
C GLN A 21 -3.24 10.56 -5.71
N THR A 22 -2.85 11.60 -6.44
CA THR A 22 -2.78 11.63 -7.91
C THR A 22 -1.54 10.93 -8.47
N GLY A 23 -0.88 10.11 -7.65
CA GLY A 23 0.24 9.27 -8.05
C GLY A 23 -0.12 7.79 -7.98
N SER A 24 0.53 6.97 -8.80
CA SER A 24 0.41 5.52 -8.70
C SER A 24 0.84 5.06 -7.30
N PRO A 25 -0.01 4.32 -6.56
CA PRO A 25 0.34 3.86 -5.22
C PRO A 25 1.57 2.95 -5.25
N ARG A 26 2.40 3.04 -4.22
CA ARG A 26 3.47 2.07 -3.98
C ARG A 26 2.89 0.77 -3.44
N ILE A 27 3.27 -0.36 -4.05
CA ILE A 27 2.70 -1.68 -3.74
C ILE A 27 3.76 -2.52 -3.02
N SER A 28 3.42 -3.02 -1.83
CA SER A 28 4.27 -3.96 -1.08
C SER A 28 3.71 -5.37 -1.15
N VAL A 29 4.53 -6.34 -1.59
CA VAL A 29 4.14 -7.74 -1.74
C VAL A 29 4.86 -8.59 -0.71
N ILE A 30 4.16 -8.96 0.36
CA ILE A 30 4.67 -9.89 1.37
C ILE A 30 4.60 -11.30 0.81
N GLY A 31 5.72 -12.04 0.87
CA GLY A 31 5.82 -13.33 0.18
C GLY A 31 6.03 -13.17 -1.33
N GLY A 32 6.50 -12.01 -1.79
CA GLY A 32 6.73 -11.72 -3.21
C GLY A 32 7.79 -12.60 -3.90
N THR A 33 8.43 -13.50 -3.16
CA THR A 33 9.35 -14.52 -3.69
C THR A 33 8.68 -15.85 -4.04
N GLY A 34 7.43 -16.07 -3.65
CA GLY A 34 6.64 -17.24 -4.08
C GLY A 34 6.02 -17.01 -5.46
N ASP A 35 5.49 -18.07 -6.09
CA ASP A 35 5.03 -18.02 -7.49
C ASP A 35 3.93 -16.97 -7.73
N GLU A 36 2.92 -16.94 -6.87
CA GLU A 36 1.81 -15.97 -6.96
C GLU A 36 2.28 -14.54 -6.66
N GLY A 37 3.04 -14.37 -5.56
CA GLY A 37 3.55 -13.07 -5.14
C GLY A 37 4.46 -12.46 -6.20
N TYR A 38 5.32 -13.28 -6.82
CA TYR A 38 6.18 -12.88 -7.93
C TYR A 38 5.36 -12.48 -9.15
N GLY A 39 4.37 -13.30 -9.55
CA GLY A 39 3.53 -13.02 -10.71
C GLY A 39 2.73 -11.71 -10.58
N LEU A 40 2.21 -11.42 -9.38
CA LEU A 40 1.54 -10.16 -9.08
C LEU A 40 2.50 -8.98 -9.12
N ALA A 41 3.65 -9.10 -8.46
CA ALA A 41 4.68 -8.07 -8.44
C ALA A 41 5.17 -7.72 -9.85
N LEU A 42 5.40 -8.74 -10.69
CA LEU A 42 5.78 -8.58 -12.09
C LEU A 42 4.72 -7.78 -12.88
N ARG A 43 3.44 -8.13 -12.74
CA ARG A 43 2.37 -7.45 -13.46
C ARG A 43 2.24 -5.98 -13.04
N TRP A 44 2.35 -5.68 -11.75
CA TRP A 44 2.31 -4.31 -11.28
C TRP A 44 3.54 -3.52 -11.72
N ALA A 45 4.74 -4.10 -11.64
CA ALA A 45 5.96 -3.46 -12.13
C ALA A 45 5.87 -3.13 -13.63
N LYS A 46 5.32 -4.05 -14.45
CA LYS A 46 5.07 -3.82 -15.88
C LYS A 46 4.06 -2.73 -16.18
N GLN A 47 3.19 -2.40 -15.22
CA GLN A 47 2.25 -1.28 -15.32
C GLN A 47 2.83 0.02 -14.74
N GLY A 48 4.13 0.06 -14.44
CA GLY A 48 4.83 1.26 -13.96
C GLY A 48 4.60 1.58 -12.48
N TYR A 49 4.04 0.64 -11.70
CA TYR A 49 3.92 0.81 -10.26
C TYR A 49 5.27 0.60 -9.57
N GLU A 50 5.53 1.37 -8.52
CA GLU A 50 6.63 1.08 -7.62
C GLU A 50 6.27 -0.14 -6.76
N VAL A 51 7.04 -1.22 -6.89
CA VAL A 51 6.80 -2.48 -6.18
C VAL A 51 7.94 -2.81 -5.21
N VAL A 52 7.58 -3.19 -3.98
CA VAL A 52 8.50 -3.65 -2.94
C VAL A 52 8.29 -5.15 -2.70
N ILE A 53 9.36 -5.93 -2.78
CA ILE A 53 9.34 -7.39 -2.54
C ILE A 53 9.71 -7.70 -1.09
N GLY A 54 8.76 -8.24 -0.33
CA GLY A 54 8.98 -8.73 1.03
C GLY A 54 9.23 -10.24 1.07
N SER A 55 10.23 -10.66 1.82
CA SER A 55 10.51 -12.08 2.10
C SER A 55 11.11 -12.26 3.50
N ARG A 56 11.07 -13.48 4.00
CA ARG A 56 11.80 -13.90 5.22
C ARG A 56 13.29 -14.06 4.96
N ASP A 57 13.68 -14.20 3.69
CA ASP A 57 15.06 -14.33 3.26
C ASP A 57 15.42 -13.10 2.38
N PRO A 58 16.34 -12.23 2.84
CA PRO A 58 16.66 -10.99 2.13
C PRO A 58 17.31 -11.23 0.77
N GLU A 59 18.08 -12.31 0.60
CA GLU A 59 18.75 -12.63 -0.67
C GLU A 59 17.73 -13.10 -1.70
N LYS A 60 16.73 -13.90 -1.29
CA LYS A 60 15.61 -14.27 -2.16
C LYS A 60 14.81 -13.06 -2.61
N ALA A 61 14.55 -12.10 -1.71
CA ALA A 61 13.86 -10.86 -2.06
C ALA A 61 14.64 -10.06 -3.11
N ARG A 62 15.96 -9.89 -2.92
CA ARG A 62 16.84 -9.20 -3.87
C ARG A 62 16.87 -9.90 -5.23
N SER A 63 17.01 -11.23 -5.24
CA SER A 63 17.00 -12.03 -6.48
C SER A 63 15.68 -11.87 -7.24
N ALA A 64 14.54 -11.97 -6.56
CA ALA A 64 13.22 -11.79 -7.17
C ALA A 64 13.03 -10.36 -7.71
N ALA A 65 13.46 -9.33 -6.96
CA ALA A 65 13.38 -7.95 -7.42
C ALA A 65 14.24 -7.70 -8.67
N ASN A 66 15.46 -8.25 -8.73
CA ASN A 66 16.30 -8.18 -9.92
C ASN A 66 15.64 -8.87 -11.12
N LYS A 67 15.11 -10.09 -10.94
CA LYS A 67 14.39 -10.81 -12.01
C LYS A 67 13.21 -10.01 -12.57
N ILE A 68 12.44 -9.33 -11.72
CA ILE A 68 11.32 -8.47 -12.15
C ILE A 68 11.83 -7.24 -12.90
N ARG A 69 12.90 -6.60 -12.43
CA ARG A 69 13.49 -5.42 -13.07
C ARG A 69 14.03 -5.74 -14.47
N ASP A 70 14.56 -6.94 -14.65
CA ASP A 70 15.23 -7.37 -15.88
C ASP A 70 14.28 -8.05 -16.90
N SER A 71 12.95 -8.04 -16.64
CA SER A 71 11.90 -8.77 -17.41
C SER A 71 10.85 -7.89 -18.10
#